data_AF-R0J6Q7-F1
#
_entry.id   AF-R0J6Q7-F1
#
_cell.length_a   1.000
_cell.length_b   1.000
_cell.length_c   1.000
_cell.angle_alpha   90.00
_cell.angle_beta   90.00
_cell.angle_gamma   90.00
#
_symmetry.space_group_name_H-M   'P 1'
#
loop_
_entity.id
_entity.type
_entity.pdbx_description
1 polymer ?
#
loop_
_entity_poly.entity_id
_entity_poly.type
_entity_poly.pdbx_seq_one_letter_code
_entity_poly.pdbx_strand_id
1 'polypeptide(L)'
;QDCIICMEKLASPSGYGDACECSTIKPEMVGRLTSCQHSFHMLCVLAMYSNGNKDGSLQCPSCKTIYGEKTGTQPKGRMEVSTFPQSLPGHKDCGTIQIVYHISRGIQ
;
A
#
# COMPACT_ATOMS: atom_id res chain seq x y z
N GLN A 1 14.03 3.03 20.21
CA GLN A 1 13.56 2.67 18.86
C GLN A 1 12.85 3.88 18.30
N ASP A 2 13.15 4.20 17.05
CA ASP A 2 12.63 5.39 16.39
C ASP A 2 11.46 5.01 15.48
N CYS A 3 10.51 5.94 15.34
CA CYS A 3 9.44 5.83 14.37
C CYS A 3 10.01 6.21 13.00
N ILE A 4 10.14 5.26 12.07
CA ILE A 4 10.76 5.54 10.76
C ILE A 4 9.90 6.44 9.84
N ILE A 5 8.69 6.81 10.26
CA ILE A 5 7.80 7.69 9.49
C ILE A 5 8.17 9.16 9.75
N CYS A 6 8.29 9.55 11.02
CA CYS A 6 8.63 10.92 11.41
C CYS A 6 10.10 11.09 11.85
N MET A 7 10.85 9.99 11.97
CA MET A 7 12.23 9.92 12.48
C MET A 7 12.42 10.37 13.94
N GLU A 8 11.33 10.52 14.70
CA GLU A 8 11.37 10.80 16.13
C GLU A 8 11.42 9.51 16.97
N LYS A 9 11.95 9.61 18.19
CA LYS A 9 11.91 8.49 19.15
C LYS A 9 10.46 8.11 19.45
N LEU A 10 10.16 6.81 19.54
CA LEU A 10 8.81 6.35 19.93
C LEU A 10 8.40 6.80 21.35
N ALA A 11 9.37 7.19 22.20
CA ALA A 11 9.11 7.75 23.53
C ALA A 11 8.81 9.27 23.51
N SER A 12 9.07 9.94 22.38
CA SER A 12 8.75 11.35 22.15
C SER A 12 7.43 11.49 21.39
N PRO A 13 6.78 12.66 21.43
CA PRO A 13 5.63 12.96 20.59
C PRO A 13 5.91 12.76 19.09
N SER A 14 4.89 12.37 18.33
CA SER A 14 4.92 12.30 16.88
C SER A 14 5.23 13.66 16.24
N GLY A 15 6.14 13.70 15.26
CA GLY A 15 6.39 14.89 14.43
C GLY A 15 5.21 15.32 13.55
N TYR A 16 4.13 14.51 13.49
CA TYR A 16 2.86 14.84 12.82
C TYR A 16 1.76 15.33 13.78
N GLY A 17 2.12 15.77 14.99
CA GLY A 17 1.17 16.23 16.01
C GLY A 17 0.20 17.31 15.54
N ASP A 18 0.68 18.25 14.72
CA ASP A 18 -0.10 19.41 14.25
C ASP A 18 -0.78 19.17 12.88
N ALA A 19 -0.40 18.09 12.19
CA ALA A 19 -0.83 17.83 10.81
C ALA A 19 -2.14 17.04 10.70
N CYS A 20 -2.69 16.56 11.82
CA CYS A 20 -3.84 15.69 11.83
C CYS A 20 -4.98 16.27 12.67
N GLU A 21 -6.13 16.53 12.04
CA GLU A 21 -7.38 16.95 12.71
C GLU A 21 -8.05 15.81 13.52
N CYS A 22 -7.28 14.82 13.97
CA CYS A 22 -7.80 13.72 14.77
C CYS A 22 -7.62 14.03 16.26
N SER A 23 -8.65 14.59 16.89
CA SER A 23 -8.66 14.90 18.33
C SER A 23 -8.63 13.66 19.24
N THR A 24 -8.83 12.46 18.68
CA THR A 24 -8.88 11.20 19.45
C THR A 24 -7.50 10.57 19.66
N ILE A 25 -6.53 10.82 18.77
CA ILE A 25 -5.20 10.20 18.85
C ILE A 25 -4.19 11.22 19.39
N LYS A 26 -3.69 10.96 20.60
CA LYS A 26 -2.63 11.77 21.20
C LYS A 26 -1.29 11.60 20.47
N PRO A 27 -0.44 12.65 20.38
CA PRO A 27 0.86 12.57 19.70
C PRO A 27 1.82 11.51 20.25
N GLU A 28 1.72 11.15 21.52
CA GLU A 28 2.58 10.16 22.19
C GLU A 28 2.08 8.72 21.99
N MET A 29 0.91 8.53 21.38
CA MET A 29 0.31 7.21 21.22
C MET A 29 1.09 6.39 20.19
N VAL A 30 1.67 5.29 20.65
CA VAL A 30 2.40 4.32 19.83
C VAL A 30 1.56 3.06 19.67
N GLY A 31 1.44 2.59 18.43
CA GLY A 31 0.82 1.32 18.09
C GLY A 31 1.81 0.35 17.49
N ARG A 32 1.44 -0.93 17.53
CA ARG A 32 2.18 -2.02 16.91
C ARG A 32 1.28 -2.72 15.89
N LEU A 33 1.79 -2.93 14.68
CA LEU A 33 1.05 -3.65 13.66
C LEU A 33 1.00 -5.15 13.99
N THR A 34 -0.18 -5.76 13.88
CA THR A 34 -0.49 -7.08 14.47
C THR A 34 0.24 -8.27 13.83
N SER A 35 0.61 -8.19 12.55
CA SER A 35 1.22 -9.31 11.82
C SER A 35 2.75 -9.24 11.82
N CYS A 36 3.31 -8.05 11.62
CA CYS A 36 4.76 -7.85 11.48
C CYS A 36 5.43 -7.22 12.71
N GLN A 37 4.66 -6.84 13.74
CA GLN A 37 5.15 -6.35 15.02
C GLN A 37 6.00 -5.06 15.00
N HIS A 38 6.10 -4.39 13.85
CA HIS A 38 6.72 -3.06 13.77
C HIS A 38 5.87 -2.00 14.48
N SER A 39 6.52 -1.09 15.19
CA SER A 39 5.87 -0.09 16.04
C SER A 39 6.10 1.33 15.49
N PHE A 40 5.05 2.16 15.53
CA PHE A 40 5.03 3.53 15.01
C PHE A 40 4.12 4.39 15.88
N HIS A 41 4.27 5.72 15.84
CA HIS A 41 3.22 6.59 16.36
C HIS A 41 1.92 6.40 15.56
N MET A 42 0.79 6.34 16.25
CA MET A 42 -0.52 6.15 15.61
C MET A 42 -0.87 7.33 14.69
N LEU A 43 -0.50 8.56 15.06
CA LEU A 43 -0.64 9.73 14.17
C LEU A 43 0.21 9.62 12.90
N CYS A 44 1.43 9.06 12.99
CA CYS A 44 2.27 8.84 11.83
C CYS A 44 1.65 7.83 10.86
N VAL A 45 1.08 6.74 11.39
CA VAL A 45 0.35 5.74 10.59
C VAL A 45 -0.87 6.36 9.92
N LEU A 46 -1.64 7.18 10.66
CA LEU A 46 -2.81 7.87 10.13
C LEU A 46 -2.43 8.89 9.05
N ALA A 47 -1.36 9.67 9.25
CA ALA A 47 -0.83 10.61 8.26
C ALA A 47 -0.37 9.87 6.99
N MET A 48 0.35 8.76 7.15
CA MET A 48 0.79 7.91 6.02
C MET A 48 -0.41 7.35 5.25
N TYR A 49 -1.41 6.81 5.94
CA TYR A 49 -2.64 6.30 5.32
C TYR A 49 -3.42 7.42 4.61
N SER A 50 -3.56 8.57 5.25
CA SER A 50 -4.31 9.72 4.74
C SER A 50 -3.69 10.37 3.50
N ASN A 51 -2.38 10.18 3.27
CA ASN A 51 -1.68 10.64 2.07
C ASN A 51 -1.63 9.57 0.96
N GLY A 52 -2.09 8.35 1.23
CA GLY A 52 -2.16 7.27 0.24
C GLY A 52 -3.49 7.20 -0.50
N ASN A 53 -3.73 6.06 -1.16
CA ASN A 53 -4.96 5.79 -1.94
C ASN A 53 -6.22 5.70 -1.07
N LYS A 54 -6.08 5.54 0.25
CA LYS A 54 -7.20 5.33 1.20
C LYS A 54 -8.13 4.19 0.76
N ASP A 55 -7.56 3.14 0.18
CA ASP A 55 -8.28 1.98 -0.35
C ASP A 55 -8.70 0.99 0.74
N GLY A 56 -8.60 1.37 2.02
CA GLY A 56 -8.83 0.50 3.16
C GLY A 56 -7.66 -0.42 3.48
N SER A 57 -6.57 -0.39 2.70
CA SER A 57 -5.35 -1.13 3.00
C SER A 57 -4.30 -0.28 3.71
N LEU A 58 -3.48 -0.93 4.53
CA LEU A 58 -2.32 -0.33 5.16
C LEU A 58 -1.08 -1.15 4.83
N GLN A 59 -0.03 -0.51 4.33
CA GLN A 59 1.26 -1.17 4.09
C GLN A 59 2.28 -0.74 5.13
N CYS A 60 2.89 -1.70 5.82
CA CYS A 60 3.96 -1.42 6.78
C CYS A 60 5.16 -0.75 6.07
N PRO A 61 5.61 0.45 6.49
CA PRO A 61 6.71 1.13 5.83
C PRO A 61 8.05 0.40 5.99
N SER A 62 8.23 -0.39 7.07
CA SER A 62 9.45 -1.16 7.36
C SER A 62 9.60 -2.39 6.46
N CYS A 63 8.62 -3.30 6.49
CA CYS A 63 8.73 -4.63 5.87
C CYS A 63 7.76 -4.89 4.72
N LYS A 64 6.95 -3.90 4.34
CA LYS A 64 6.00 -3.95 3.23
C LYS A 64 4.83 -4.94 3.39
N THR A 65 4.67 -5.58 4.55
CA THR A 65 3.46 -6.36 4.90
C THR A 65 2.21 -5.52 4.70
N ILE A 66 1.22 -6.08 4.00
CA ILE A 66 -0.06 -5.45 3.69
C ILE A 66 -1.11 -5.95 4.70
N TYR A 67 -1.89 -5.02 5.22
CA TYR A 67 -3.05 -5.23 6.06
C TYR A 67 -4.28 -4.79 5.27
N GLY A 68 -5.27 -5.67 5.11
CA GLY A 68 -6.39 -5.47 4.18
C GLY A 68 -6.05 -5.86 2.74
N GLU A 69 -6.85 -5.40 1.79
CA GLU A 69 -6.68 -5.67 0.36
C GLU A 69 -6.15 -4.43 -0.36
N LYS A 70 -4.89 -4.49 -0.81
CA LYS A 70 -4.27 -3.36 -1.52
C LYS A 70 -4.74 -3.31 -2.96
N THR A 71 -5.32 -2.18 -3.35
CA THR A 71 -5.79 -1.91 -4.70
C THR A 71 -5.07 -0.70 -5.29
N GLY A 72 -5.27 -0.47 -6.59
CA GLY A 72 -4.71 0.66 -7.32
C GLY A 72 -5.79 1.57 -7.88
N THR A 73 -5.37 2.63 -8.56
CA THR A 73 -6.24 3.61 -9.21
C THR A 73 -6.44 3.30 -10.70
N GLN A 74 -6.43 2.02 -11.08
CA GLN A 74 -6.56 1.61 -12.47
C GLN A 74 -7.89 2.14 -13.05
N PRO A 75 -7.88 2.91 -14.15
CA PRO A 75 -9.11 3.39 -14.79
C PRO A 75 -9.90 2.22 -15.39
N LYS A 76 -11.16 2.48 -15.75
CA LYS A 76 -12.02 1.48 -16.38
C LYS A 76 -11.44 1.03 -17.72
N GLY A 77 -11.48 -0.28 -17.96
CA GLY A 77 -10.99 -0.90 -19.18
C GLY A 77 -11.43 -2.36 -19.28
N ARG A 78 -10.88 -3.08 -20.25
CA ARG A 78 -11.12 -4.50 -20.47
C ARG A 78 -9.81 -5.27 -20.49
N MET A 79 -9.79 -6.43 -19.85
CA MET A 79 -8.72 -7.42 -19.93
C MET A 79 -9.28 -8.66 -20.61
N GLU A 80 -8.61 -9.14 -21.65
CA GLU A 80 -8.94 -10.37 -22.36
C GLU A 80 -7.81 -11.38 -22.22
N VAL A 81 -8.16 -12.66 -22.12
CA VAL A 81 -7.20 -13.75 -22.00
C VAL A 81 -7.51 -14.80 -23.06
N SER A 82 -6.49 -15.20 -23.81
CA SER A 82 -6.55 -16.28 -24.78
C SER A 82 -5.30 -17.15 -24.68
N THR A 83 -5.38 -18.39 -25.19
CA THR A 83 -4.26 -19.34 -25.18
C THR A 83 -3.92 -19.78 -26.58
N PHE A 84 -2.64 -19.81 -26.89
CA PHE A 84 -2.08 -20.24 -28.17
C PHE A 84 -1.22 -21.48 -27.99
N PRO A 85 -1.25 -22.43 -28.93
CA PRO A 85 -0.42 -23.64 -28.84
C PRO A 85 1.07 -23.37 -29.05
N GLN A 86 1.44 -22.25 -29.67
CA GLN A 86 2.83 -21.89 -29.93
C GLN A 86 3.57 -21.55 -28.63
N SER A 87 4.78 -22.09 -28.50
CA SER A 87 5.70 -21.82 -27.40
C SER A 87 6.43 -20.50 -27.58
N LEU A 88 6.69 -19.81 -26.46
CA LEU A 88 7.59 -18.66 -26.43
C LEU A 88 9.06 -19.11 -26.54
N PRO A 89 9.96 -18.26 -27.07
CA PRO A 89 11.40 -18.51 -27.00
C PRO A 89 11.83 -18.77 -25.55
N GLY A 90 12.51 -19.90 -25.31
CA GLY A 90 12.93 -20.33 -23.96
C GLY A 90 11.93 -21.23 -23.22
N HIS A 91 10.71 -21.46 -23.74
CA HIS A 91 9.65 -22.24 -23.10
C HIS A 91 9.10 -23.34 -24.02
N LYS A 92 9.95 -24.31 -24.39
CA LYS A 92 9.74 -25.20 -25.56
C LYS A 92 8.58 -26.22 -25.47
N ASP A 93 8.01 -26.45 -24.29
CA ASP A 93 7.03 -27.53 -24.07
C ASP A 93 5.70 -27.04 -23.45
N CYS A 94 5.40 -25.75 -23.61
CA CYS A 94 4.13 -25.17 -23.22
C CYS A 94 3.63 -24.19 -24.29
N GLY A 95 2.31 -24.00 -24.38
CA GLY A 95 1.72 -22.94 -25.19
C GLY A 95 1.99 -21.54 -24.60
N THR A 96 1.31 -20.54 -25.13
CA THR A 96 1.40 -19.13 -24.70
C THR A 96 0.04 -18.64 -24.21
N ILE A 97 0.02 -17.99 -23.04
CA ILE A 97 -1.14 -17.20 -22.59
C ILE A 97 -0.96 -15.79 -23.12
N GLN A 98 -1.87 -15.33 -23.98
CA GLN A 98 -1.92 -13.94 -24.42
C GLN A 98 -2.91 -13.18 -23.53
N ILE A 99 -2.45 -12.06 -22.98
CA ILE A 99 -3.27 -11.13 -22.20
C ILE A 99 -3.31 -9.82 -22.97
N VAL A 100 -4.51 -9.35 -23.33
CA VAL A 100 -4.72 -8.09 -24.05
C VAL A 100 -5.45 -7.11 -23.16
N TYR A 101 -4.87 -5.92 -22.98
CA TYR A 101 -5.46 -4.84 -22.21
C TYR A 101 -5.98 -3.74 -23.13
N HIS A 102 -7.21 -3.30 -22.89
CA HIS A 102 -7.83 -2.16 -23.57
C HIS A 102 -8.28 -1.12 -22.54
N ILE A 103 -7.55 0.00 -22.47
CA ILE A 103 -7.87 1.14 -21.60
C ILE A 103 -8.03 2.38 -22.49
N SER A 104 -9.24 2.95 -22.52
CA SER A 104 -9.54 4.14 -23.31
C SER A 104 -9.14 5.43 -22.57
N ARG A 105 -9.01 6.53 -23.31
CA ARG A 105 -8.82 7.87 -22.70
C ARG A 105 -10.02 8.23 -21.82
N GLY A 106 -9.78 8.98 -20.75
CA GLY A 106 -10.80 9.42 -19.80
C GLY A 106 -10.35 10.64 -19.01
N ILE A 107 -11.11 10.99 -17.97
CA ILE A 107 -10.84 12.07 -17.02
C ILE A 107 -10.59 11.45 -15.63
N GLN A 108 -9.76 12.10 -14.81
CA GLN A 108 -9.49 11.72 -13.42
C GLN A 108 -10.60 12.19 -12.50
#